data_AF-A0A2W6YBR4-F1
#
_entry.id   AF-A0A2W6YBR4-F1
#
_cell.length_a   1.000
_cell.length_b   1.000
_cell.length_c   1.000
_cell.angle_alpha   90.00
_cell.angle_beta   90.00
_cell.angle_gamma   90.00
#
_symmetry.space_group_name_H-M   'P 1'
#
loop_
_entity.id
_entity.type
_entity.pdbx_description
1 polymer ?
#
loop_
_entity_poly.entity_id
_entity_poly.type
_entity_poly.pdbx_seq_one_letter_code
_entity_poly.pdbx_strand_id
1 'polypeptide(L)'
;MKISQIPTEYIMLKAMTNSEWDCCDFAILNITAGWKKEQQERIERIRPFSDDYTLLSMMYSEQSITFYKDDNEFCPDSAELLDGRDWSFIEIDEESIEKLSVPENRLISHTVQLVKNGFGYYQVYGKHTGEEFWTSEIPLFELVK
;
A
#
# COMPACT_ATOMS: atom_id res chain seq x y z
N MET A 1 5.68 3.70 16.14
CA MET A 1 4.90 4.27 15.02
C MET A 1 3.74 5.08 15.57
N LYS A 2 3.33 6.17 14.92
CA LYS A 2 2.10 6.93 15.27
C LYS A 2 1.49 7.62 14.06
N ILE A 3 0.19 7.89 14.11
CA ILE A 3 -0.52 8.69 13.10
C ILE A 3 0.02 10.12 13.09
N SER A 4 0.26 10.64 11.88
CA SER A 4 0.58 12.06 11.68
C SER A 4 -0.60 12.80 11.08
N GLN A 5 -0.80 14.03 11.55
CA GLN A 5 -1.81 14.96 11.02
C GLN A 5 -1.27 15.84 9.89
N ILE A 6 0.04 15.76 9.63
CA ILE A 6 0.71 16.44 8.53
C ILE A 6 1.26 15.39 7.55
N PRO A 7 1.40 15.72 6.25
CA PRO A 7 2.02 14.82 5.30
C PRO A 7 3.45 14.43 5.71
N THR A 8 3.75 13.14 5.66
CA THR A 8 5.08 12.55 5.85
C THR A 8 5.46 11.72 4.63
N GLU A 9 6.69 11.18 4.60
CA GLU A 9 7.12 10.29 3.51
C GLU A 9 6.51 8.89 3.60
N TYR A 10 5.87 8.54 4.72
CA TYR A 10 5.35 7.21 4.98
C TYR A 10 3.84 7.22 5.17
N ILE A 11 3.16 6.36 4.43
CA ILE A 11 1.73 6.14 4.54
C ILE A 11 1.50 4.70 5.02
N MET A 12 0.72 4.57 6.08
CA MET A 12 0.19 3.28 6.51
C MET A 12 -1.14 3.01 5.81
N LEU A 13 -1.28 1.81 5.26
CA LEU A 13 -2.46 1.33 4.55
C LEU A 13 -3.00 0.09 5.24
N LYS A 14 -4.31 0.02 5.40
CA LYS A 14 -4.98 -1.23 5.74
C LYS A 14 -4.71 -2.27 4.65
N ALA A 15 -4.25 -3.45 5.04
CA ALA A 15 -3.94 -4.55 4.14
C ALA A 15 -4.74 -5.80 4.51
N MET A 16 -4.88 -6.70 3.55
CA MET A 16 -5.61 -7.95 3.70
C MET A 16 -4.91 -9.03 2.89
N THR A 17 -5.16 -10.28 3.27
CA THR A 17 -4.75 -11.46 2.50
C THR A 17 -5.89 -12.47 2.43
N ASN A 18 -5.86 -13.33 1.41
CA ASN A 18 -6.70 -14.52 1.33
C ASN A 18 -6.02 -15.78 1.87
N SER A 19 -4.83 -15.64 2.47
CA SER A 19 -4.11 -16.76 3.08
C SER A 19 -4.86 -17.32 4.29
N GLU A 20 -4.92 -18.65 4.39
CA GLU A 20 -5.41 -19.35 5.59
C GLU A 20 -4.28 -19.62 6.60
N TRP A 21 -3.03 -19.38 6.22
CA TRP A 21 -1.83 -19.81 6.95
C TRP A 21 -0.88 -18.67 7.32
N ASP A 22 -1.11 -17.48 6.74
CA ASP A 22 -0.30 -16.29 6.92
C ASP A 22 -1.19 -15.08 7.23
N CYS A 23 -0.58 -14.04 7.78
CA CYS A 23 -1.27 -12.83 8.20
C CYS A 23 -0.72 -11.61 7.50
N CYS A 24 -1.59 -10.65 7.23
CA CYS A 24 -1.22 -9.33 6.79
C CYS A 24 -2.31 -8.35 7.19
N ASP A 25 -1.91 -7.34 7.96
CA ASP A 25 -2.84 -6.43 8.63
C ASP A 25 -2.69 -5.00 8.09
N PHE A 26 -1.46 -4.62 7.71
CA PHE A 26 -1.17 -3.32 7.11
C PHE A 26 -0.01 -3.36 6.13
N ALA A 27 0.18 -2.27 5.40
CA ALA A 27 1.32 -2.04 4.54
C ALA A 27 1.84 -0.61 4.74
N ILE A 28 3.16 -0.41 4.56
CA ILE A 28 3.77 0.93 4.58
C ILE A 28 4.26 1.26 3.17
N LEU A 29 3.75 2.36 2.65
CA LEU A 29 4.14 2.95 1.38
C LEU A 29 5.08 4.13 1.62
N ASN A 30 6.23 4.13 0.94
CA ASN A 30 7.16 5.25 0.91
C ASN A 30 6.89 6.16 -0.30
N ILE A 31 6.43 7.39 -0.07
CA ILE A 31 6.01 8.36 -1.09
C ILE A 31 7.06 9.44 -1.40
N THR A 32 8.27 9.01 -1.75
CA THR A 32 9.36 9.92 -2.16
C THR A 32 8.97 10.85 -3.32
N ALA A 33 9.74 11.92 -3.53
CA ALA A 33 9.57 12.80 -4.70
C ALA A 33 9.66 12.05 -6.04
N GLY A 34 10.51 11.01 -6.12
CA GLY A 34 10.61 10.14 -7.29
C GLY A 34 9.33 9.34 -7.50
N TRP A 35 8.81 8.72 -6.44
CA TRP A 35 7.53 8.01 -6.47
C TRP A 35 6.38 8.91 -6.94
N LYS A 36 6.27 10.14 -6.39
CA LYS A 36 5.22 11.10 -6.78
C LYS A 36 5.27 11.43 -8.27
N LYS A 37 6.47 11.69 -8.80
CA LYS A 37 6.67 11.96 -10.23
C LYS A 37 6.25 10.76 -11.09
N GLU A 38 6.67 9.56 -10.72
CA GLU A 38 6.30 8.35 -11.46
C GLU A 38 4.79 8.10 -11.45
N GLN A 39 4.13 8.24 -10.30
CA GLN A 39 2.68 8.11 -10.24
C GLN A 39 1.98 9.20 -11.05
N GLN A 40 2.46 10.44 -11.03
CA GLN A 40 1.89 11.52 -11.86
C GLN A 40 1.96 11.17 -13.36
N GLU A 41 3.07 10.61 -13.84
CA GLU A 41 3.18 10.15 -15.23
C GLU A 41 2.20 9.01 -15.56
N ARG A 42 2.03 8.03 -14.64
CA ARG A 42 1.09 6.92 -14.80
C ARG A 42 -0.36 7.43 -14.81
N ILE A 43 -0.67 8.44 -14.00
CA ILE A 43 -1.97 9.11 -13.93
C ILE A 43 -2.30 9.80 -15.27
N GLU A 44 -1.37 10.52 -15.86
CA GLU A 44 -1.60 11.15 -17.17
C GLU A 44 -1.78 10.11 -18.29
N ARG A 45 -1.18 8.91 -18.17
CA ARG A 45 -1.37 7.81 -19.14
C ARG A 45 -2.74 7.15 -19.05
N ILE A 46 -3.35 7.05 -17.86
CA ILE A 46 -4.68 6.46 -17.70
C ILE A 46 -5.80 7.45 -18.05
N ARG A 47 -5.53 8.75 -17.98
CA ARG A 47 -6.51 9.84 -18.20
C ARG A 47 -7.35 9.71 -19.48
N PRO A 48 -6.80 9.32 -20.65
CA PRO A 48 -7.60 9.16 -21.88
C PRO A 48 -8.67 8.07 -21.81
N PHE A 49 -8.61 7.18 -20.81
CA PHE A 49 -9.52 6.04 -20.65
C PHE A 49 -10.57 6.27 -19.55
N SER A 50 -10.73 7.51 -19.06
CA SER A 50 -11.66 7.84 -17.96
C SER A 50 -13.11 7.37 -18.23
N ASP A 51 -13.53 7.42 -19.48
CA ASP A 51 -14.91 7.13 -19.89
C ASP A 51 -15.11 5.69 -20.41
N ASP A 52 -14.03 4.91 -20.51
CA ASP A 52 -14.11 3.51 -20.96
C ASP A 52 -14.52 2.61 -19.79
N TYR A 53 -15.82 2.43 -19.58
CA TYR A 53 -16.37 1.59 -18.51
C TYR A 53 -15.86 0.14 -18.49
N THR A 54 -15.24 -0.36 -19.55
CA THR A 54 -14.70 -1.74 -19.62
C THR A 54 -13.26 -1.85 -19.12
N LEU A 55 -12.51 -0.75 -19.04
CA LEU A 55 -11.17 -0.75 -18.44
C LEU A 55 -11.24 -1.02 -16.93
N LEU A 56 -10.63 -2.10 -16.46
CA LEU A 56 -10.63 -2.43 -15.02
C LEU A 56 -9.54 -1.64 -14.27
N SER A 57 -8.30 -1.75 -14.73
CA SER A 57 -7.15 -1.05 -14.14
C SER A 57 -5.96 -1.01 -15.10
N MET A 58 -4.99 -0.14 -14.83
CA MET A 58 -3.64 -0.23 -15.38
C MET A 58 -2.67 -0.69 -14.29
N MET A 59 -1.96 -1.77 -14.54
CA MET A 59 -1.04 -2.39 -13.58
C MET A 59 0.40 -2.04 -13.90
N TYR A 60 1.17 -1.64 -12.88
CA TYR A 60 2.59 -1.35 -12.99
C TYR A 60 3.37 -2.07 -11.89
N SER A 61 4.59 -2.52 -12.19
CA SER A 61 5.51 -2.97 -11.15
C SER A 61 5.84 -1.81 -10.22
N GLU A 62 5.81 -2.05 -8.91
CA GLU A 62 6.02 -1.01 -7.91
C GLU A 62 6.61 -1.59 -6.63
N GLN A 63 7.73 -1.05 -6.15
CA GLN A 63 8.48 -1.60 -5.01
C GLN A 63 8.51 -0.65 -3.81
N SER A 64 7.87 0.51 -3.88
CA SER A 64 7.81 1.46 -2.77
C SER A 64 6.94 1.00 -1.59
N ILE A 65 6.35 -0.19 -1.65
CA ILE A 65 5.48 -0.74 -0.62
C ILE A 65 5.99 -2.05 -0.05
N THR A 66 5.83 -2.17 1.28
CA THR A 66 6.08 -3.41 2.03
C THR A 66 4.85 -3.73 2.88
N PHE A 67 4.51 -5.02 2.95
CA PHE A 67 3.39 -5.54 3.73
C PHE A 67 3.88 -6.09 5.07
N TYR A 68 3.07 -5.91 6.11
CA TYR A 68 3.39 -6.22 7.49
C TYR A 68 2.20 -6.89 8.19
N LYS A 69 2.48 -7.48 9.34
CA LYS A 69 1.50 -8.03 10.26
C LYS A 69 1.64 -7.38 11.63
N ASP A 70 0.55 -7.36 12.38
CA ASP A 70 0.57 -6.90 13.75
C ASP A 70 1.42 -7.83 14.62
N ASP A 71 2.09 -7.23 15.59
CA ASP A 71 2.98 -7.91 16.53
C ASP A 71 2.91 -7.32 17.92
N ASN A 72 3.32 -8.09 18.93
CA ASN A 72 3.15 -7.67 20.31
C ASN A 72 4.13 -6.56 20.77
N GLU A 73 4.99 -6.02 19.90
CA GLU A 73 6.09 -5.13 20.29
C GLU A 73 6.07 -3.76 19.60
N PHE A 74 6.09 -3.73 18.26
CA PHE A 74 6.23 -2.50 17.48
C PHE A 74 4.91 -2.01 16.89
N CYS A 75 3.99 -2.92 16.52
CA CYS A 75 2.64 -2.59 16.05
C CYS A 75 1.62 -3.60 16.58
N PRO A 76 1.11 -3.44 17.83
CA PRO A 76 0.19 -4.40 18.45
C PRO A 76 -1.20 -4.41 17.86
N ASP A 77 -1.69 -3.28 17.34
CA ASP A 77 -3.00 -3.21 16.71
C ASP A 77 -3.01 -2.11 15.64
N SER A 78 -2.82 -2.51 14.38
CA SER A 78 -2.86 -1.60 13.24
C SER A 78 -4.25 -1.04 13.00
N ALA A 79 -5.30 -1.82 13.30
CA ALA A 79 -6.69 -1.42 13.09
C ALA A 79 -7.11 -0.33 14.08
N GLU A 80 -6.71 -0.46 15.35
CA GLU A 80 -6.88 0.58 16.37
C GLU A 80 -6.08 1.83 15.99
N LEU A 81 -4.83 1.68 15.55
CA LEU A 81 -4.00 2.83 15.16
C LEU A 81 -4.61 3.62 13.98
N LEU A 82 -5.16 2.93 12.99
CA LEU A 82 -5.85 3.56 11.86
C LEU A 82 -7.21 4.14 12.25
N ASP A 83 -7.80 3.75 13.38
CA ASP A 83 -9.08 4.27 13.90
C ASP A 83 -10.20 4.22 12.84
N GLY A 84 -10.36 3.05 12.22
CA GLY A 84 -11.36 2.82 11.17
C GLY A 84 -11.09 3.46 9.81
N ARG A 85 -9.96 4.16 9.64
CA ARG A 85 -9.52 4.67 8.33
C ARG A 85 -8.84 3.57 7.52
N ASP A 86 -8.92 3.67 6.20
CA ASP A 86 -8.20 2.75 5.31
C ASP A 86 -6.73 3.12 5.15
N TRP A 87 -6.36 4.38 5.42
CA TRP A 87 -4.99 4.87 5.36
C TRP A 87 -4.76 6.10 6.21
N SER A 88 -3.49 6.37 6.54
CA SER A 88 -3.05 7.63 7.14
C SER A 88 -1.55 7.85 6.95
N PHE A 89 -1.11 9.12 6.97
CA PHE A 89 0.30 9.43 7.19
C PHE A 89 0.74 8.97 8.57
N ILE A 90 1.99 8.51 8.66
CA ILE A 90 2.59 8.06 9.91
C ILE A 90 3.95 8.71 10.14
N GLU A 91 4.29 8.87 11.41
CA GLU A 91 5.64 9.17 11.89
C GLU A 91 6.29 7.85 12.34
N ILE A 92 7.32 7.46 11.59
CA ILE A 92 8.15 6.28 11.84
C ILE A 92 9.55 6.54 11.24
N ASP A 93 10.58 5.99 11.89
CA ASP A 93 11.96 6.00 11.39
C ASP A 93 12.33 4.65 10.76
N GLU A 94 13.40 4.64 9.96
CA GLU A 94 13.87 3.44 9.24
C GLU A 94 14.24 2.29 10.20
N GLU A 95 14.86 2.60 11.34
CA GLU A 95 15.24 1.59 12.34
C GLU A 95 14.01 0.89 12.93
N SER A 96 12.92 1.63 13.11
CA SER A 96 11.63 1.10 13.59
C SER A 96 10.94 0.27 12.50
N ILE A 97 11.04 0.67 11.22
CA ILE A 97 10.50 -0.11 10.09
C ILE A 97 11.17 -1.48 10.01
N GLU A 98 12.48 -1.56 10.17
CA GLU A 98 13.25 -2.82 10.11
C GLU A 98 12.85 -3.84 11.18
N LYS A 99 12.21 -3.39 12.26
CA LYS A 99 11.76 -4.23 13.38
C LYS A 99 10.32 -4.72 13.23
N LEU A 100 9.56 -4.19 12.27
CA LEU A 100 8.19 -4.61 12.03
C LEU A 100 8.12 -6.03 11.51
N SER A 101 7.12 -6.77 11.97
CA SER A 101 6.87 -8.14 11.53
C SER A 101 6.31 -8.18 10.11
N VAL A 102 6.89 -9.01 9.25
CA VAL A 102 6.42 -9.25 7.87
C VAL A 102 5.63 -10.57 7.78
N PRO A 103 4.81 -10.76 6.74
CA PRO A 103 4.19 -12.05 6.44
C PRO A 103 5.25 -13.17 6.32
N GLU A 104 4.87 -14.39 6.67
CA GLU A 104 5.75 -15.58 6.57
C GLU A 104 6.06 -15.92 5.10
N ASN A 105 5.10 -15.68 4.22
CA ASN A 105 5.29 -15.84 2.79
C ASN A 105 6.30 -14.81 2.27
N ARG A 106 7.26 -15.29 1.49
CA ARG A 106 8.03 -14.41 0.61
C ARG A 106 7.10 -13.85 -0.47
N LEU A 107 6.87 -12.55 -0.43
CA LEU A 107 6.04 -11.84 -1.40
C LEU A 107 6.83 -11.53 -2.67
N ILE A 108 6.15 -11.60 -3.82
CA ILE A 108 6.67 -11.31 -5.15
C ILE A 108 5.64 -10.53 -5.97
N SER A 109 6.05 -10.10 -7.17
CA SER A 109 5.18 -9.43 -8.15
C SER A 109 4.47 -8.21 -7.56
N HIS A 110 5.27 -7.32 -6.95
CA HIS A 110 4.74 -6.10 -6.38
C HIS A 110 4.22 -5.18 -7.46
N THR A 111 2.92 -4.89 -7.39
CA THR A 111 2.22 -4.07 -8.36
C THR A 111 1.40 -3.00 -7.70
N VAL A 112 1.25 -1.89 -8.40
CA VAL A 112 0.20 -0.90 -8.16
C VAL A 112 -0.82 -0.99 -9.28
N GLN A 113 -2.08 -1.04 -8.90
CA GLN A 113 -3.25 -1.09 -9.77
C GLN A 113 -3.89 0.29 -9.78
N LEU A 114 -3.77 1.03 -10.88
CA LEU A 114 -4.45 2.30 -11.06
C LEU A 114 -5.86 2.03 -11.57
N VAL A 115 -6.86 2.34 -10.75
CA VAL A 115 -8.27 2.21 -11.10
C VAL A 115 -8.84 3.54 -11.57
N LYS A 116 -10.04 3.50 -12.15
CA LYS A 116 -10.76 4.71 -12.51
C LYS A 116 -11.00 5.59 -11.28
N ASN A 117 -11.14 6.89 -11.51
CA ASN A 117 -11.35 7.93 -10.49
C ASN A 117 -10.12 8.32 -9.67
N GLY A 118 -8.92 7.89 -10.09
CA GLY A 118 -7.67 8.36 -9.51
C GLY A 118 -7.30 7.74 -8.17
N PHE A 119 -7.89 6.59 -7.91
CA PHE A 119 -7.50 5.70 -6.84
C PHE A 119 -6.52 4.64 -7.35
N GLY A 120 -5.85 4.00 -6.42
CA GLY A 120 -5.14 2.76 -6.69
C GLY A 120 -4.96 1.94 -5.44
N TYR A 121 -4.60 0.68 -5.62
CA TYR A 121 -4.24 -0.22 -4.54
C TYR A 121 -3.01 -1.02 -4.94
N TYR A 122 -2.35 -1.59 -3.95
CA TYR A 122 -1.18 -2.42 -4.16
C TYR A 122 -1.56 -3.88 -4.03
N GLN A 123 -0.91 -4.72 -4.82
CA GLN A 123 -1.14 -6.15 -4.81
C GLN A 123 0.19 -6.88 -5.00
N VAL A 124 0.40 -7.91 -4.18
CA VAL A 124 1.55 -8.83 -4.22
C VAL A 124 1.04 -10.25 -4.05
N TYR A 125 1.90 -11.22 -4.38
CA TYR A 125 1.57 -12.63 -4.33
C TYR A 125 2.60 -13.42 -3.53
N GLY A 126 2.16 -14.42 -2.78
CA GLY A 126 3.04 -15.40 -2.14
C GLY A 126 3.77 -16.24 -3.19
N LYS A 127 5.11 -16.26 -3.15
CA LYS A 127 5.97 -16.84 -4.19
C LYS A 127 5.64 -18.27 -4.58
N HIS A 128 5.20 -19.08 -3.62
CA HIS A 128 4.99 -20.52 -3.79
C HIS A 128 3.54 -20.95 -3.57
N THR A 129 2.73 -20.10 -2.94
CA THR A 129 1.35 -20.41 -2.58
C THR A 129 0.36 -19.79 -3.57
N GLY A 130 0.73 -18.70 -4.25
CA GLY A 130 -0.19 -17.93 -5.08
C GLY A 130 -1.23 -17.16 -4.27
N GLU A 131 -1.10 -17.14 -2.94
CA GLU A 131 -1.94 -16.34 -2.06
C GLU A 131 -1.74 -14.85 -2.36
N GLU A 132 -2.83 -14.10 -2.28
CA GLU A 132 -2.87 -12.69 -2.60
C GLU A 132 -2.78 -11.88 -1.32
N PHE A 133 -2.05 -10.77 -1.42
CA PHE A 133 -1.98 -9.75 -0.39
C PHE A 133 -2.21 -8.42 -1.08
N TRP A 134 -3.14 -7.62 -0.57
CA TRP A 134 -3.52 -6.36 -1.19
C TRP A 134 -3.81 -5.29 -0.15
N THR A 135 -3.75 -4.03 -0.57
CA THR A 135 -4.12 -2.89 0.27
C THR A 135 -5.55 -2.44 -0.01
N SER A 136 -6.10 -1.67 0.90
CA SER A 136 -7.26 -0.83 0.58
C SER A 136 -6.87 0.22 -0.47
N GLU A 137 -7.87 0.80 -1.14
CA GLU A 137 -7.64 1.84 -2.15
C GLU A 137 -7.15 3.15 -1.52
N ILE A 138 -6.27 3.85 -2.23
CA ILE A 138 -5.73 5.15 -1.84
C ILE A 138 -5.96 6.19 -2.93
N PRO A 139 -6.22 7.46 -2.57
CA PRO A 139 -6.44 8.53 -3.55
C PRO A 139 -5.10 8.99 -4.16
N LEU A 140 -4.54 8.19 -5.07
CA LEU A 140 -3.26 8.48 -5.72
C LEU A 140 -3.20 9.90 -6.30
N PHE A 141 -4.28 10.39 -6.90
CA PHE A 141 -4.34 11.75 -7.47
C PHE A 141 -4.15 12.86 -6.42
N GLU A 142 -4.52 12.62 -5.17
CA GLU A 142 -4.33 13.58 -4.08
C GLU A 142 -2.92 13.50 -3.51
N LEU A 143 -2.37 12.29 -3.41
CA LEU A 143 -1.06 12.03 -2.81
C LEU A 143 0.12 12.51 -3.67
N VAL A 144 -0.06 12.59 -4.99
CA VAL A 144 0.99 13.03 -5.93
C VAL A 144 1.07 14.54 -6.12
N LYS A 145 0.14 15.30 -5.53
CA LYS A 145 0.21 16.77 -5.50
C LYS A 145 1.33 17.25 -4.58
#